data_AF-A0A6B3G779-F1
#
_entry.id   AF-A0A6B3G779-F1
#
_cell.length_a   1.000
_cell.length_b   1.000
_cell.length_c   1.000
_cell.angle_alpha   90.00
_cell.angle_beta   90.00
_cell.angle_gamma   90.00
#
_symmetry.space_group_name_H-M   'P 1'
#
loop_
_entity.id
_entity.type
_entity.pdbx_description
1 polymer ?
#
loop_
_entity_poly.entity_id
_entity_poly.type
_entity_poly.pdbx_seq_one_letter_code
_entity_poly.pdbx_strand_id
1 'polypeptide(L)' 'LREDPSSRVAVETLITTGLVHVAGEVTTKAYADIPNLVRNKVLEIGYDSSKKGFDGASCGVSVSIGAQSPDIAQGVDTAY' A
#
# COMPACT_ATOMS: atom_id res chain seq x y z
N LEU A 1 9.88 -1.25 6.73
CA LEU A 1 10.06 -1.84 8.08
C LEU A 1 11.11 -2.93 8.13
N ARG A 2 10.94 -4.08 7.45
CA ARG A 2 11.98 -5.14 7.45
C ARG A 2 13.32 -4.66 6.89
N GLU A 3 13.28 -3.96 5.76
CA GLU A 3 14.46 -3.44 5.06
C GLU A 3 14.90 -2.06 5.57
N ASP A 4 13.93 -1.26 6.02
CA ASP A 4 14.16 0.03 6.65
C ASP A 4 13.22 0.18 7.85
N PRO A 5 13.72 -0.04 9.08
CA PRO A 5 12.94 0.13 10.30
C PRO A 5 12.58 1.59 10.61
N SER A 6 13.29 2.56 10.03
CA SER A 6 13.07 4.00 10.25
C SER A 6 11.99 4.60 9.33
N SER A 7 11.40 3.78 8.46
CA SER A 7 10.39 4.26 7.51
C SER A 7 9.16 4.83 8.20
N ARG A 8 8.65 5.93 7.65
CA ARG A 8 7.34 6.50 7.99
C ARG A 8 6.36 6.15 6.89
N VAL A 9 5.24 5.55 7.27
CA VAL A 9 4.26 5.00 6.32
C VAL A 9 2.87 5.43 6.79
N ALA A 10 2.21 6.24 5.98
CA ALA A 10 0.79 6.56 6.10
C ALA A 10 0.16 6.16 4.77
N VAL A 11 -0.20 4.88 4.64
CA VAL A 11 -0.74 4.32 3.39
C VAL A 11 -2.10 3.72 3.68
N GLU A 12 -3.08 4.18 2.91
CA GLU A 12 -4.45 3.73 2.94
C GLU A 12 -4.75 2.85 1.73
N THR A 13 -5.66 1.90 1.92
CA THR A 13 -6.10 0.99 0.86
C THR A 13 -7.61 1.05 0.71
N LEU A 14 -8.07 1.41 -0.49
CA LEU A 14 -9.47 1.34 -0.88
C LEU A 14 -9.66 0.21 -1.88
N ILE A 15 -10.66 -0.64 -1.65
CA ILE A 15 -10.97 -1.79 -2.49
C ILE A 15 -12.40 -1.66 -2.99
N THR A 16 -12.59 -1.87 -4.29
CA THR A 16 -13.89 -1.98 -4.95
C THR A 16 -13.82 -3.03 -6.04
N THR A 17 -14.93 -3.37 -6.69
CA THR A 17 -15.00 -4.45 -7.70
C THR A 17 -13.90 -4.32 -8.75
N GLY A 18 -12.98 -5.29 -8.76
CA GLY A 18 -11.89 -5.37 -9.72
C GLY A 18 -10.74 -4.38 -9.54
N LEU A 19 -10.71 -3.57 -8.48
CA LEU A 19 -9.65 -2.58 -8.24
C LEU A 19 -9.21 -2.53 -6.77
N VAL A 20 -7.89 -2.53 -6.57
CA VAL A 20 -7.24 -2.06 -5.34
C VAL A 20 -6.59 -0.72 -5.63
N HIS A 21 -6.94 0.29 -4.85
CA HIS A 21 -6.26 1.59 -4.86
C HIS A 21 -5.44 1.74 -3.58
N VAL A 22 -4.13 1.94 -3.74
CA VAL A 22 -3.18 2.18 -2.65
C VAL A 22 -2.74 3.62 -2.73
N ALA A 23 -3.01 4.41 -1.70
CA ALA A 23 -2.72 5.84 -1.69
C ALA A 23 -2.13 6.30 -0.36
N GLY A 24 -1.30 7.33 -0.40
CA GLY A 24 -0.78 7.96 0.82
C GLY A 24 0.66 8.44 0.67
N GLU A 25 1.35 8.47 1.80
CA GLU A 25 2.67 9.09 1.94
C GLU A 25 3.65 8.11 2.57
N VAL A 26 4.83 7.99 1.96
CA VAL A 26 5.91 7.12 2.45
C VAL A 26 7.24 7.87 2.44
N THR A 27 7.95 7.76 3.55
CA THR A 27 9.37 8.12 3.65
C THR A 27 10.14 6.86 4.01
N THR A 28 10.94 6.35 3.08
CA THR A 28 11.71 5.10 3.25
C THR A 28 12.92 5.07 2.32
N LYS A 29 13.94 4.27 2.68
CA LYS A 29 15.01 3.85 1.75
C LYS A 29 14.75 2.49 1.10
N ALA A 30 13.73 1.77 1.55
CA ALA A 30 13.39 0.45 1.05
C ALA A 30 12.63 0.52 -0.28
N TYR A 31 12.71 -0.55 -1.06
CA TYR A 31 11.86 -0.74 -2.23
C TYR A 31 10.73 -1.70 -1.90
N ALA A 32 9.52 -1.40 -2.37
CA ALA A 32 8.38 -2.29 -2.24
C ALA A 32 7.66 -2.42 -3.59
N ASP A 33 7.58 -3.65 -4.09
CA ASP A 33 6.77 -3.97 -5.27
C ASP A 33 5.29 -4.10 -4.86
N ILE A 34 4.65 -2.93 -4.73
CA ILE A 34 3.28 -2.80 -4.21
C ILE A 34 2.27 -3.61 -5.03
N PRO A 35 2.27 -3.57 -6.38
CA PRO A 35 1.36 -4.39 -7.16
C PRO A 35 1.44 -5.87 -6.82
N ASN A 36 2.64 -6.45 -6.79
CA ASN A 36 2.79 -7.88 -6.50
C ASN A 36 2.47 -8.21 -5.04
N LEU A 37 2.84 -7.36 -4.08
CA LEU A 37 2.49 -7.55 -2.68
C LEU A 37 0.97 -7.56 -2.46
N VAL A 38 0.25 -6.63 -3.08
CA VAL A 38 -1.22 -6.55 -3.02
C VAL A 38 -1.84 -7.82 -3.62
N ARG A 39 -1.43 -8.21 -4.83
CA ARG A 39 -1.97 -9.40 -5.49
C ARG A 39 -1.77 -10.67 -4.66
N ASN A 40 -0.55 -10.88 -4.17
CA ASN A 40 -0.22 -12.04 -3.37
C ASN A 40 -1.02 -12.08 -2.07
N LYS A 41 -1.19 -10.93 -1.40
CA LYS A 41 -1.99 -10.86 -0.17
C LYS A 41 -3.47 -11.16 -0.43
N VAL A 42 -4.03 -10.66 -1.51
CA VAL A 42 -5.42 -10.95 -1.92
C VAL A 42 -5.62 -12.44 -2.22
N LEU A 43 -4.67 -13.07 -2.94
CA LEU A 43 -4.69 -14.50 -3.23
C LEU A 43 -4.55 -15.34 -1.96
N GLU A 44 -3.67 -14.95 -1.03
CA GLU A 44 -3.48 -15.61 0.27
C GLU A 44 -4.75 -15.59 1.12
N ILE A 45 -5.53 -14.50 1.06
CA ILE A 45 -6.85 -14.40 1.72
C ILE A 45 -7.89 -15.33 1.08
N GLY A 46 -7.70 -15.71 -0.19
CA GLY A 46 -8.54 -16.67 -0.92
C GLY A 46 -9.38 -16.06 -2.05
N TYR A 47 -9.16 -14.80 -2.43
CA TYR A 47 -9.77 -14.18 -3.60
C TYR A 47 -8.94 -14.49 -4.85
N ASP A 48 -9.12 -15.71 -5.37
CA ASP A 48 -8.32 -16.32 -6.45
C ASP A 48 -9.12 -16.55 -7.75
N SER A 49 -10.34 -16.01 -7.84
CA SER A 49 -11.24 -16.25 -8.96
C SER A 49 -12.33 -15.19 -9.03
N SER A 50 -12.59 -14.64 -10.22
CA SER A 50 -13.65 -13.64 -10.41
C SER A 50 -15.04 -14.16 -10.05
N LYS A 51 -15.23 -15.49 -9.99
CA LYS A 51 -16.45 -16.13 -9.49
C LYS A 51 -16.74 -15.84 -8.01
N LYS A 52 -15.71 -15.49 -7.23
CA LYS A 52 -15.80 -15.06 -5.83
C LYS A 52 -16.11 -13.56 -5.68
N GLY A 53 -16.31 -12.84 -6.79
CA GLY A 53 -16.55 -11.40 -6.81
C GLY A 53 -15.26 -10.55 -6.82
N PHE A 54 -14.10 -11.16 -6.61
CA PHE A 54 -12.79 -10.52 -6.68
C PHE A 54 -11.69 -11.54 -6.96
N ASP A 55 -10.64 -11.14 -7.67
CA ASP A 55 -9.53 -12.01 -8.06
C ASP A 55 -8.20 -11.26 -8.01
N GLY A 56 -7.31 -11.66 -7.10
CA GLY A 56 -5.98 -11.09 -6.96
C GLY A 56 -5.10 -11.27 -8.19
N ALA A 57 -5.32 -12.29 -9.01
CA ALA A 57 -4.55 -12.51 -10.23
C ALA A 57 -4.93 -11.52 -11.36
N SER A 58 -6.16 -11.02 -11.37
CA SER A 58 -6.69 -10.19 -12.46
C SER A 58 -7.14 -8.79 -12.06
N CYS A 59 -7.25 -8.47 -10.75
CA CYS A 59 -7.65 -7.14 -10.31
C CYS A 59 -6.68 -6.04 -10.80
N GLY A 60 -7.17 -4.83 -11.03
CA GLY A 60 -6.32 -3.67 -11.19
C GLY A 60 -5.65 -3.30 -9.87
N VAL A 61 -4.40 -2.83 -9.92
CA VAL A 61 -3.73 -2.19 -8.78
C VAL A 61 -3.28 -0.81 -9.21
N SER A 62 -3.84 0.22 -8.58
CA SER A 62 -3.49 1.63 -8.81
C SER A 62 -2.76 2.16 -7.59
N VAL A 63 -1.58 2.76 -7.81
CA VAL A 63 -0.69 3.24 -6.76
C VAL A 63 -0.52 4.76 -6.88
N SER A 64 -0.93 5.48 -5.84
CA SER A 64 -0.81 6.93 -5.70
C SER A 64 -0.06 7.26 -4.41
N ILE A 65 1.24 6.99 -4.39
CA ILE A 65 2.09 7.23 -3.22
C ILE A 65 3.02 8.42 -3.49
N GLY A 66 3.00 9.38 -2.58
CA GLY A 66 3.93 10.51 -2.53
C GLY A 66 4.96 10.36 -1.42
N ALA A 67 5.92 11.28 -1.41
CA ALA A 67 6.75 11.51 -0.23
C ALA A 67 5.93 12.23 0.86
N GLN A 68 6.27 11.99 2.13
CA GLN A 68 5.63 12.69 3.25
C GLN A 68 5.86 14.20 3.17
N SER A 69 4.82 14.99 3.45
CA SER A 69 4.94 16.45 3.52
C SER A 69 5.93 16.87 4.63
N PRO A 70 6.82 17.85 4.39
CA PRO A 70 7.68 18.41 5.42
C PRO A 70 6.92 18.93 6.65
N ASP A 71 5.70 19.44 6.47
CA ASP A 71 4.88 19.97 7.58
C ASP A 71 4.36 18.84 8.49
N ILE A 72 3.98 17.71 7.91
CA ILE A 72 3.59 16.49 8.64
C ILE A 72 4.81 15.88 9.31
N ALA A 73 5.95 15.85 8.62
CA ALA A 73 7.20 15.35 9.19
C ALA A 73 7.62 16.15 10.42
N GLN A 74 7.55 17.49 10.37
CA GLN A 74 7.85 18.38 11.49
C GLN A 74 6.92 18.14 12.68
N GLY A 75 5.61 18.01 12.45
CA GLY A 75 4.64 17.72 13.49
C GLY A 75 4.88 16.38 14.21
N VAL A 76 5.42 15.38 13.51
CA VAL A 76 5.80 14.08 14.10
C VAL A 76 7.17 14.13 14.77
N ASP A 77 8.12 14.91 14.26
CA ASP A 77 9.47 15.06 14.83
C ASP A 77 9.47 15.84 16.14
N THR A 78 8.53 16.76 16.31
CA THR A 78 8.47 17.68 17.47
C THR A 78 7.46 17.27 18.54
N ALA A 79 6.61 16.28 18.29
CA ALA A 79 5.71 15.71 19.28
C ALA A 79 6.46 14.67 20.15
N TYR A 80 7.14 15.16 21.20
CA TYR A 80 7.64 14.36 22.33
C TYR A 80 6.77 14.57 23.57
#